data_AF-A0A2B7ZUR1-F1
#
_entry.id   AF-A0A2B7ZUR1-F1
#
_cell.length_a   1.000
_cell.length_b   1.000
_cell.length_c   1.000
_cell.angle_alpha   90.00
_cell.angle_beta   90.00
_cell.angle_gamma   90.00
#
_symmetry.space_group_name_H-M   'P 1'
#
loop_
_entity.id
_entity.type
_entity.pdbx_description
1 polymer ?
#
loop_
_entity_poly.entity_id
_entity_poly.type
_entity_poly.pdbx_seq_one_letter_code
_entity_poly.pdbx_strand_id
1 'polypeptide(L)'
;MEFADIRRLLALLQEADIPVCVVGELALNYYNAPRIVHDLELCVRVNDLEVAASIFESEKGLLEKANEIDHNIYTEYKRGFPRFQFRSERSFSIVLFTDQYCHLDPLQKHMISHQEHQDAKVYSREILDSVSADQIAALPLPRFVPLFMGFCRTYIETQEVTAAIAAELLVDGMNLDGEWCRTHFHASQIDELSFALRLVRGKSSRIADFSPNEVTCFIADHQEAQRIRKIPGFS
;
A
#
# COMPACT_ATOMS: atom_id res chain seq x y z
N MET A 1 -14.01 6.74 8.17
CA MET A 1 -13.77 7.56 6.96
C MET A 1 -14.76 7.16 5.87
N GLU A 2 -15.49 8.11 5.30
CA GLU A 2 -16.38 7.84 4.17
C GLU A 2 -15.59 7.85 2.85
N PHE A 3 -15.86 6.91 1.94
CA PHE A 3 -15.22 6.88 0.63
C PHE A 3 -15.43 8.17 -0.18
N ALA A 4 -16.55 8.88 0.06
CA ALA A 4 -16.84 10.17 -0.55
C ALA A 4 -15.76 11.22 -0.23
N ASP A 5 -15.21 11.20 0.98
CA ASP A 5 -14.14 12.10 1.39
C ASP A 5 -12.83 11.76 0.70
N ILE A 6 -12.47 10.47 0.61
CA ILE A 6 -11.29 10.02 -0.16
C ILE A 6 -11.38 10.51 -1.60
N ARG A 7 -12.52 10.26 -2.25
CA ARG A 7 -12.75 10.66 -3.64
C ARG A 7 -12.63 12.17 -3.82
N ARG A 8 -13.12 12.97 -2.86
CA ARG A 8 -12.98 14.43 -2.89
C ARG A 8 -11.52 14.85 -2.81
N LEU A 9 -10.73 14.25 -1.92
CA LEU A 9 -9.29 14.56 -1.80
C LEU A 9 -8.52 14.19 -3.06
N LEU A 10 -8.80 13.03 -3.63
CA LEU A 10 -8.20 12.59 -4.89
C LEU A 10 -8.57 13.53 -6.05
N ALA A 11 -9.82 13.99 -6.11
CA ALA A 11 -10.27 14.95 -7.13
C ALA A 11 -9.54 16.29 -7.03
N LEU A 12 -9.29 16.81 -5.82
CA LEU A 12 -8.54 18.06 -5.63
C LEU A 12 -7.11 17.96 -6.16
N LEU A 13 -6.43 16.83 -5.94
CA LEU A 13 -5.10 16.60 -6.49
C LEU A 13 -5.13 16.44 -8.01
N GLN A 14 -6.15 15.75 -8.53
CA GLN A 14 -6.34 15.58 -9.97
C GLN A 14 -6.61 16.91 -10.68
N GLU A 15 -7.43 17.79 -10.12
CA GLU A 15 -7.72 19.14 -10.65
C GLU A 15 -6.46 20.02 -10.72
N ALA A 16 -5.49 19.76 -9.83
CA ALA A 16 -4.19 20.42 -9.81
C ALA A 16 -3.11 19.74 -10.67
N ASP A 17 -3.47 18.71 -11.46
CA ASP A 17 -2.55 17.90 -12.26
C ASP A 17 -1.43 17.25 -11.41
N ILE A 18 -1.76 16.85 -10.18
CA ILE A 18 -0.86 16.14 -9.27
C ILE A 18 -1.19 14.65 -9.32
N PRO A 19 -0.31 13.81 -9.90
CA PRO A 19 -0.43 12.36 -9.83
C PRO A 19 -0.34 11.91 -8.38
N VAL A 20 -1.27 11.04 -7.99
CA VAL A 20 -1.37 10.51 -6.63
C VAL A 20 -1.60 9.01 -6.68
N CYS A 21 -0.99 8.28 -5.75
CA CYS A 21 -1.18 6.85 -5.55
C CYS A 21 -1.53 6.57 -4.08
N VAL A 22 -2.51 5.71 -3.83
CA VAL A 22 -2.84 5.20 -2.49
C VAL A 22 -1.78 4.17 -2.11
N VAL A 23 -1.09 4.35 -0.98
CA VAL A 23 -0.07 3.43 -0.48
C VAL A 23 -0.43 2.97 0.93
N GLY A 24 0.50 2.33 1.64
CA GLY A 24 0.32 1.99 3.04
C GLY A 24 -0.71 0.88 3.28
N GLU A 25 -1.42 0.98 4.41
CA GLU A 25 -2.33 -0.07 4.91
C GLU A 25 -3.46 -0.40 3.94
N LEU A 26 -4.02 0.60 3.23
CA LEU A 26 -5.08 0.36 2.25
C LEU A 26 -4.56 -0.40 1.02
N ALA A 27 -3.32 -0.13 0.58
CA ALA A 27 -2.67 -0.86 -0.50
C ALA A 27 -2.29 -2.29 -0.08
N LEU A 28 -1.94 -2.51 1.18
CA LEU A 28 -1.73 -3.86 1.74
C LEU A 28 -3.03 -4.67 1.70
N ASN A 29 -4.14 -4.10 2.17
CA ASN A 29 -5.46 -4.76 2.11
C ASN A 29 -5.87 -5.09 0.67
N TYR A 30 -5.58 -4.20 -0.28
CA TYR A 30 -5.83 -4.46 -1.71
C TYR A 30 -5.10 -5.73 -2.20
N TYR A 31 -3.87 -5.97 -1.74
CA TYR A 31 -3.08 -7.17 -2.03
C TYR A 31 -3.18 -8.25 -0.93
N ASN A 32 -4.36 -8.40 -0.35
CA ASN A 32 -4.73 -9.53 0.53
C ASN A 32 -3.83 -9.69 1.77
N ALA A 33 -3.20 -8.60 2.22
CA ALA A 33 -2.48 -8.51 3.48
C ALA A 33 -3.37 -7.81 4.52
N PRO A 34 -3.94 -8.53 5.50
CA PRO A 34 -4.92 -7.98 6.44
C PRO A 34 -4.31 -6.93 7.36
N ARG A 35 -4.84 -5.71 7.29
CA ARG A 35 -4.48 -4.56 8.12
C ARG A 35 -5.72 -3.77 8.53
N ILE A 36 -5.71 -3.29 9.76
CA ILE A 36 -6.62 -2.21 10.17
C ILE A 36 -6.08 -0.93 9.56
N VAL A 37 -6.91 -0.22 8.79
CA VAL A 37 -6.52 1.06 8.17
C VAL A 37 -6.71 2.18 9.18
N HIS A 38 -5.61 2.71 9.68
CA HIS A 38 -5.60 3.81 10.64
C HIS A 38 -5.47 5.18 9.99
N ASP A 39 -4.75 5.23 8.87
CA ASP A 39 -4.50 6.46 8.11
C ASP A 39 -4.70 6.22 6.60
N LEU A 40 -5.12 7.27 5.88
CA LEU A 40 -5.06 7.29 4.41
C LEU A 40 -3.68 7.78 4.00
N GLU A 41 -2.90 6.88 3.44
CA GLU A 41 -1.54 7.16 3.02
C GLU A 41 -1.52 7.37 1.51
N LEU A 42 -1.12 8.56 1.09
CA LEU A 42 -1.06 8.97 -0.31
C LEU A 42 0.38 9.26 -0.68
N CYS A 43 0.77 8.87 -1.88
CA CYS A 43 2.08 9.09 -2.46
C CYS A 43 1.93 10.04 -3.66
N VAL A 44 2.71 11.11 -3.70
CA VAL A 44 2.77 12.07 -4.81
C VAL A 44 4.21 12.21 -5.31
N ARG A 45 4.42 12.87 -6.45
CA ARG A 45 5.79 13.19 -6.90
C ARG A 45 6.51 14.03 -5.85
N VAL A 46 7.80 13.79 -5.62
CA VAL A 46 8.61 14.57 -4.67
C VAL A 46 8.47 16.09 -4.87
N ASN A 47 8.42 16.55 -6.14
CA ASN A 47 8.32 17.96 -6.48
C ASN A 47 6.92 18.56 -6.27
N ASP A 48 5.89 17.72 -6.11
CA ASP A 48 4.50 18.15 -5.90
C ASP A 48 4.12 18.16 -4.41
N LEU A 49 4.97 17.64 -3.52
CA LEU A 49 4.63 17.44 -2.11
C LEU A 49 4.14 18.73 -1.42
N GLU A 50 4.87 19.83 -1.63
CA GLU A 50 4.53 21.14 -1.04
C GLU A 50 3.20 21.68 -1.59
N VAL A 51 2.95 21.48 -2.88
CA VAL A 51 1.72 21.93 -3.55
C VAL A 51 0.52 21.09 -3.08
N ALA A 52 0.67 19.77 -3.04
CA ALA A 52 -0.35 18.85 -2.54
C ALA A 52 -0.72 19.15 -1.08
N ALA A 53 0.28 19.39 -0.23
CA ALA A 53 0.07 19.79 1.15
C ALA A 53 -0.69 21.13 1.24
N SER A 54 -0.31 22.12 0.42
CA SER A 54 -0.96 23.43 0.39
C SER A 54 -2.42 23.35 -0.05
N ILE A 55 -2.76 22.48 -1.00
CA ILE A 55 -4.15 22.21 -1.42
C ILE A 55 -4.95 21.68 -0.23
N PHE A 56 -4.43 20.69 0.48
CA PHE A 56 -5.11 20.13 1.66
C PHE A 56 -5.23 21.14 2.81
N GLU A 57 -4.22 21.99 3.04
CA GLU A 57 -4.29 23.09 4.01
C GLU A 57 -5.37 24.13 3.64
N SER A 58 -5.66 24.32 2.36
CA SER A 58 -6.66 25.27 1.87
C SER A 58 -8.11 24.80 2.08
N GLU A 59 -8.33 23.49 2.19
CA GLU A 59 -9.62 22.86 2.46
C GLU A 59 -10.03 22.96 3.94
N LYS A 60 -10.03 24.18 4.49
CA LYS A 60 -10.26 24.46 5.92
C LYS A 60 -11.61 23.97 6.44
N GLY A 61 -12.58 23.73 5.58
CA GLY A 61 -13.89 23.17 5.95
C GLY A 61 -13.88 21.65 6.17
N LEU A 62 -12.91 20.94 5.58
CA LEU A 62 -12.81 19.49 5.59
C LEU A 62 -11.66 19.01 6.47
N LEU A 63 -10.49 19.64 6.31
CA LEU A 63 -9.24 19.23 6.91
C LEU A 63 -8.71 20.25 7.92
N GLU A 64 -7.95 19.75 8.88
CA GLU A 64 -7.02 20.52 9.68
C GLU A 64 -5.63 19.87 9.64
N LYS A 65 -4.58 20.68 9.68
CA LYS A 65 -3.21 20.17 9.80
C LYS A 65 -3.08 19.46 11.13
N ALA A 66 -2.60 18.22 11.10
CA ALA A 66 -2.42 17.45 12.32
C ALA A 66 -1.18 17.95 13.07
N ASN A 67 -1.25 17.96 14.40
CA ASN A 67 -0.06 18.18 15.22
C ASN A 67 0.90 16.99 15.06
N GLU A 68 2.18 17.24 15.32
CA GLU A 68 3.15 16.18 15.49
C GLU A 68 2.69 15.26 16.63
N ILE A 69 2.77 13.94 16.42
CA ILE A 69 2.34 12.95 17.41
C ILE A 69 3.56 12.30 18.06
N ASP A 70 3.37 11.73 19.24
CA ASP A 70 4.35 10.80 19.79
C ASP A 70 4.46 9.58 18.87
N HIS A 71 5.61 9.46 18.21
CA HIS A 71 5.86 8.35 17.31
C HIS A 71 6.22 7.08 18.10
N ASN A 72 5.73 5.95 17.61
CA ASN A 72 6.11 4.64 18.10
C ASN A 72 6.67 3.80 16.95
N ILE A 73 7.03 2.54 17.23
CA ILE A 73 7.62 1.63 16.25
C ILE A 73 6.76 1.39 14.99
N TYR A 74 5.46 1.73 15.02
CA TYR A 74 4.53 1.61 13.90
C TYR A 74 4.21 2.93 13.19
N THR A 75 4.67 4.07 13.71
CA THR A 75 4.37 5.40 13.14
C THR A 75 5.62 6.25 12.89
N GLU A 76 6.81 5.77 13.27
CA GLU A 76 8.08 6.48 13.09
C GLU A 76 8.35 6.84 11.62
N TYR A 77 8.01 5.95 10.69
CA TYR A 77 8.20 6.15 9.25
C TYR A 77 7.38 7.32 8.66
N LYS A 78 6.35 7.77 9.38
CA LYS A 78 5.51 8.91 8.99
C LYS A 78 6.15 10.25 9.37
N ARG A 79 7.26 10.24 10.11
CA ARG A 79 7.92 11.46 10.61
C ARG A 79 8.43 12.32 9.46
N GLY A 80 8.18 13.62 9.56
CA GLY A 80 8.63 14.62 8.58
C GLY A 80 7.71 14.75 7.35
N PHE A 81 6.67 13.92 7.22
CA PHE A 81 5.70 14.03 6.12
C PHE A 81 4.49 14.89 6.51
N PRO A 82 3.90 15.66 5.58
CA PRO A 82 2.68 16.41 5.82
C PRO A 82 1.54 15.50 6.29
N ARG A 83 0.90 15.88 7.41
CA ARG A 83 -0.20 15.14 8.02
C ARG A 83 -1.43 16.02 8.24
N PHE A 84 -2.59 15.47 7.95
CA PHE A 84 -3.89 16.13 8.06
C PHE A 84 -4.89 15.24 8.80
N GLN A 85 -5.92 15.84 9.38
CA GLN A 85 -7.04 15.13 9.99
C GLN A 85 -8.35 15.65 9.44
N PHE A 86 -9.34 14.77 9.31
CA PHE A 86 -10.69 15.18 9.03
C PHE A 86 -11.28 15.88 10.25
N ARG A 87 -11.97 17.01 10.02
CA ARG A 87 -12.67 17.71 11.11
C ARG A 87 -13.80 16.89 11.71
N SER A 88 -14.48 16.08 10.89
CA SER A 88 -15.57 15.21 11.28
C SER A 88 -15.10 13.95 12.03
N GLU A 89 -13.86 13.50 11.80
CA GLU A 89 -13.34 12.23 12.33
C GLU A 89 -11.85 12.37 12.70
N ARG A 90 -11.59 12.65 13.98
CA ARG A 90 -10.24 12.91 14.48
C ARG A 90 -9.35 11.68 14.64
N SER A 91 -9.92 10.48 14.58
CA SER A 91 -9.20 9.21 14.71
C SER A 91 -8.49 8.79 13.43
N PHE A 92 -8.76 9.44 12.30
CA PHE A 92 -8.27 9.06 11.00
C PHE A 92 -7.46 10.20 10.38
N SER A 93 -6.19 9.97 10.05
CA SER A 93 -5.33 10.99 9.45
C SER A 93 -5.02 10.69 7.99
N ILE A 94 -4.61 11.71 7.27
CA ILE A 94 -4.04 11.61 5.92
C ILE A 94 -2.56 11.92 6.02
N VAL A 95 -1.72 11.14 5.37
CA VAL A 95 -0.27 11.35 5.30
C VAL A 95 0.15 11.41 3.84
N LEU A 96 0.92 12.45 3.48
CA LEU A 96 1.47 12.62 2.13
C LEU A 96 2.93 12.18 2.09
N PHE A 97 3.20 11.07 1.42
CA PHE A 97 4.53 10.56 1.09
C PHE A 97 4.99 11.01 -0.30
N THR A 98 6.28 10.83 -0.57
CA THR A 98 6.85 11.03 -1.91
C THR A 98 7.06 9.70 -2.63
N ASP A 99 6.98 9.73 -3.96
CA ASP A 99 7.30 8.60 -4.84
C ASP A 99 8.74 8.12 -4.71
N GLN A 100 9.68 9.02 -4.43
CA GLN A 100 11.07 8.64 -4.12
C GLN A 100 11.15 7.82 -2.82
N TYR A 101 10.46 8.25 -1.75
CA TYR A 101 10.43 7.51 -0.49
C TYR A 101 9.77 6.14 -0.64
N CYS A 102 8.65 6.07 -1.38
CA CYS A 102 7.96 4.81 -1.65
C CYS A 102 8.63 3.94 -2.73
N HIS A 103 9.71 4.41 -3.35
CA HIS A 103 10.36 3.79 -4.52
C HIS A 103 9.41 3.54 -5.71
N LEU A 104 8.45 4.44 -5.92
CA LEU A 104 7.49 4.42 -7.01
C LEU A 104 7.84 5.41 -8.13
N ASP A 105 8.95 6.15 -8.07
CA ASP A 105 9.37 7.07 -9.15
C ASP A 105 9.78 6.31 -10.45
N PRO A 106 9.25 6.67 -11.64
CA PRO A 106 8.18 7.65 -11.88
C PRO A 106 6.79 7.09 -11.58
N LEU A 107 6.03 7.81 -10.74
CA LEU A 107 4.79 7.33 -10.12
C LEU A 107 3.79 6.73 -11.10
N GLN A 108 3.56 7.39 -12.25
CA GLN A 108 2.55 6.99 -13.23
C GLN A 108 2.84 5.64 -13.89
N LYS A 109 4.11 5.21 -13.95
CA LYS A 109 4.46 3.89 -14.53
C LYS A 109 4.16 2.74 -13.58
N HIS A 110 4.04 3.04 -12.28
CA HIS A 110 3.86 2.04 -11.24
C HIS A 110 2.43 2.01 -10.69
N MET A 111 1.48 2.70 -11.33
CA MET A 111 0.06 2.62 -11.00
C MET A 111 -0.68 1.62 -11.89
N ILE A 112 -1.76 1.06 -11.33
CA ILE A 112 -2.71 0.22 -12.06
C ILE A 112 -3.52 1.12 -13.00
N SER A 113 -3.74 0.65 -14.23
CA SER A 113 -4.56 1.36 -15.19
C SER A 113 -6.05 1.12 -14.95
N HIS A 114 -6.89 2.08 -15.33
CA HIS A 114 -8.34 1.91 -15.27
C HIS A 114 -8.83 0.71 -16.10
N GLN A 115 -8.18 0.39 -17.20
CA GLN A 115 -8.53 -0.77 -18.04
C GLN A 115 -8.35 -2.09 -17.28
N GLU A 116 -7.27 -2.24 -16.52
CA GLU A 116 -7.04 -3.45 -15.72
C GLU A 116 -8.12 -3.65 -14.65
N HIS A 117 -8.68 -2.57 -14.11
CA HIS A 117 -9.83 -2.63 -13.20
C HIS A 117 -11.14 -3.02 -13.92
N GLN A 118 -11.36 -2.57 -15.16
CA GLN A 118 -12.55 -2.93 -15.94
C GLN A 118 -12.57 -4.42 -16.31
N ASP A 119 -11.40 -4.99 -16.60
CA ASP A 119 -11.26 -6.40 -16.93
C ASP A 119 -11.23 -7.30 -15.67
N ALA A 120 -11.11 -6.68 -14.49
CA ALA A 120 -11.03 -7.37 -13.21
C ALA A 120 -12.34 -8.04 -12.84
N LYS A 121 -12.23 -9.26 -12.31
CA LYS A 121 -13.34 -9.99 -11.69
C LYS A 121 -13.09 -10.33 -10.23
N VAL A 122 -11.93 -9.92 -9.71
CA VAL A 122 -11.42 -10.36 -8.42
C VAL A 122 -10.76 -9.19 -7.71
N TYR A 123 -11.17 -8.99 -6.46
CA TYR A 123 -10.47 -8.17 -5.48
C TYR A 123 -10.22 -8.98 -4.21
N SER A 124 -9.28 -8.50 -3.39
CA SER A 124 -9.03 -9.01 -2.05
C SER A 124 -10.28 -8.86 -1.16
N ARG A 125 -10.52 -9.81 -0.28
CA ARG A 125 -11.62 -9.71 0.70
C ARG A 125 -11.31 -8.66 1.77
N GLU A 126 -10.03 -8.51 2.12
CA GLU A 126 -9.54 -7.59 3.14
C GLU A 126 -9.83 -6.10 2.84
N ILE A 127 -10.10 -5.76 1.58
CA ILE A 127 -10.52 -4.41 1.19
C ILE A 127 -12.03 -4.30 0.92
N LEU A 128 -12.68 -5.39 0.50
CA LEU A 128 -14.11 -5.40 0.16
C LEU A 128 -15.03 -5.18 1.37
N ASP A 129 -14.54 -5.49 2.57
CA ASP A 129 -15.28 -5.22 3.81
C ASP A 129 -15.43 -3.72 4.09
N SER A 130 -14.57 -2.87 3.49
CA SER A 130 -14.56 -1.42 3.69
C SER A 130 -14.87 -0.61 2.43
N VAL A 131 -14.60 -1.16 1.24
CA VAL A 131 -14.69 -0.45 -0.04
C VAL A 131 -15.30 -1.36 -1.10
N SER A 132 -16.37 -0.92 -1.75
CA SER A 132 -17.01 -1.70 -2.83
C SER A 132 -16.11 -1.83 -4.07
N ALA A 133 -16.37 -2.81 -4.95
CA ALA A 133 -15.59 -3.03 -6.16
C ALA A 133 -15.51 -1.79 -7.07
N ASP A 134 -16.61 -1.05 -7.25
CA ASP A 134 -16.67 0.17 -8.06
C ASP A 134 -15.82 1.30 -7.44
N GLN A 135 -15.81 1.37 -6.10
CA GLN A 135 -15.01 2.32 -5.37
C GLN A 135 -13.52 1.98 -5.45
N ILE A 136 -13.15 0.69 -5.34
CA ILE A 136 -11.77 0.22 -5.53
C ILE A 136 -11.26 0.58 -6.92
N ALA A 137 -12.07 0.37 -7.97
CA ALA A 137 -11.70 0.68 -9.35
C ALA A 137 -11.44 2.18 -9.60
N ALA A 138 -11.93 3.06 -8.72
CA ALA A 138 -11.69 4.49 -8.77
C ALA A 138 -10.46 4.94 -7.95
N LEU A 139 -9.83 4.04 -7.17
CA LEU A 139 -8.64 4.36 -6.40
C LEU A 139 -7.37 4.24 -7.27
N PRO A 140 -6.46 5.22 -7.24
CA PRO A 140 -5.18 5.09 -7.90
C PRO A 140 -4.26 4.19 -7.06
N LEU A 141 -4.23 2.90 -7.38
CA LEU A 141 -3.49 1.89 -6.62
C LEU A 141 -2.16 1.53 -7.30
N PRO A 142 -1.13 1.14 -6.54
CA PRO A 142 0.16 0.77 -7.08
C PRO A 142 0.11 -0.65 -7.65
N ARG A 143 0.95 -0.93 -8.64
CA ARG A 143 1.26 -2.30 -9.07
C ARG A 143 2.00 -3.04 -7.97
N PHE A 144 1.78 -4.35 -7.90
CA PHE A 144 2.29 -5.19 -6.83
C PHE A 144 3.82 -5.24 -6.79
N VAL A 145 4.43 -5.52 -7.95
CA VAL A 145 5.89 -5.67 -8.08
C VAL A 145 6.65 -4.44 -7.54
N PRO A 146 6.41 -3.21 -8.04
CA PRO A 146 7.12 -2.04 -7.52
C PRO A 146 6.77 -1.73 -6.06
N LEU A 147 5.53 -1.96 -5.61
CA LEU A 147 5.17 -1.79 -4.20
C LEU A 147 5.97 -2.73 -3.29
N PHE A 148 5.98 -4.03 -3.59
CA PHE A 148 6.70 -5.03 -2.81
C PHE A 148 8.20 -4.78 -2.81
N MET A 149 8.78 -4.52 -3.99
CA MET A 149 10.19 -4.22 -4.13
C MET A 149 10.57 -2.92 -3.40
N GLY A 150 9.67 -1.93 -3.40
CA GLY A 150 9.84 -0.69 -2.63
C GLY A 150 10.01 -0.98 -1.15
N PHE A 151 9.12 -1.77 -0.53
CA PHE A 151 9.27 -2.15 0.87
C PHE A 151 10.55 -2.93 1.16
N CYS A 152 10.94 -3.87 0.29
CA CYS A 152 12.21 -4.57 0.44
C CYS A 152 13.39 -3.59 0.42
N ARG A 153 13.40 -2.66 -0.53
CA ARG A 153 14.45 -1.67 -0.69
C ARG A 153 14.52 -0.71 0.48
N THR A 154 13.39 -0.17 0.93
CA THR A 154 13.32 0.69 2.11
C THR A 154 13.94 0.00 3.32
N TYR A 155 13.58 -1.27 3.59
CA TYR A 155 14.19 -2.00 4.70
C TYR A 155 15.70 -2.19 4.54
N ILE A 156 16.19 -2.53 3.34
CA ILE A 156 17.63 -2.67 3.10
C ILE A 156 18.37 -1.35 3.33
N GLU A 157 17.85 -0.24 2.82
CA GLU A 157 18.50 1.07 2.88
C GLU A 157 18.43 1.73 4.26
N THR A 158 17.31 1.57 4.98
CA THR A 158 17.03 2.34 6.21
C THR A 158 16.86 1.49 7.47
N GLN A 159 16.76 0.17 7.33
CA GLN A 159 16.42 -0.76 8.41
C GLN A 159 15.05 -0.47 9.05
N GLU A 160 14.14 0.18 8.31
CA GLU A 160 12.80 0.48 8.78
C GLU A 160 11.97 -0.79 8.96
N VAL A 161 11.62 -1.10 10.21
CA VAL A 161 10.92 -2.34 10.58
C VAL A 161 9.51 -2.40 9.98
N THR A 162 8.82 -1.27 9.84
CA THR A 162 7.48 -1.22 9.22
C THR A 162 7.51 -1.65 7.76
N ALA A 163 8.54 -1.27 7.00
CA ALA A 163 8.73 -1.75 5.63
C ALA A 163 8.99 -3.27 5.59
N ALA A 164 9.79 -3.81 6.52
CA ALA A 164 10.00 -5.25 6.61
C ALA A 164 8.72 -6.03 6.92
N ILE A 165 7.90 -5.52 7.85
CA ILE A 165 6.60 -6.10 8.18
C ILE A 165 5.67 -6.04 6.96
N ALA A 166 5.57 -4.90 6.27
CA ALA A 166 4.76 -4.75 5.07
C ALA A 166 5.16 -5.75 3.98
N ALA A 167 6.47 -5.91 3.72
CA ALA A 167 6.98 -6.90 2.78
C ALA A 167 6.64 -8.34 3.20
N GLU A 168 6.77 -8.68 4.49
CA GLU A 168 6.40 -10.01 5.00
C GLU A 168 4.91 -10.29 4.80
N LEU A 169 4.05 -9.33 5.12
CA LEU A 169 2.62 -9.46 4.95
C LEU A 169 2.22 -9.64 3.48
N LEU A 170 2.88 -8.98 2.54
CA LEU A 170 2.64 -9.18 1.11
C LEU A 170 3.12 -10.55 0.61
N VAL A 171 4.21 -11.08 1.15
CA VAL A 171 4.66 -12.46 0.86
C VAL A 171 3.58 -13.47 1.24
N ASP A 172 2.98 -13.29 2.41
CA ASP A 172 1.94 -14.18 2.93
C ASP A 172 0.60 -13.96 2.24
N GLY A 173 0.25 -12.69 2.03
CA GLY A 173 -1.02 -12.23 1.46
C GLY A 173 -1.16 -12.60 0.00
N MET A 174 -0.05 -12.61 -0.76
CA MET A 174 -0.04 -12.94 -2.19
C MET A 174 0.54 -14.32 -2.50
N ASN A 175 0.83 -15.12 -1.48
CA ASN A 175 1.47 -16.43 -1.58
C ASN A 175 2.70 -16.41 -2.52
N LEU A 176 3.64 -15.52 -2.24
CA LEU A 176 4.88 -15.44 -3.01
C LEU A 176 5.75 -16.67 -2.74
N ASP A 177 6.46 -17.09 -3.78
CA ASP A 177 7.42 -18.18 -3.74
C ASP A 177 8.78 -17.73 -4.29
N GLY A 178 9.80 -18.58 -4.15
CA GLY A 178 11.15 -18.22 -4.54
C GLY A 178 11.32 -18.08 -6.05
N GLU A 179 10.48 -18.73 -6.86
CA GLU A 179 10.51 -18.60 -8.32
C GLU A 179 9.98 -17.25 -8.75
N TRP A 180 8.86 -16.82 -8.15
CA TRP A 180 8.32 -15.48 -8.33
C TRP A 180 9.39 -14.41 -8.00
N CYS A 181 10.03 -14.49 -6.82
CA CYS A 181 11.07 -13.52 -6.45
C CYS A 181 12.24 -13.50 -7.46
N ARG A 182 12.72 -14.67 -7.91
CA ARG A 182 13.83 -14.72 -8.89
C ARG A 182 13.45 -14.19 -10.27
N THR A 183 12.16 -14.20 -10.61
CA THR A 183 11.65 -13.71 -11.90
C THR A 183 11.54 -12.18 -11.92
N HIS A 184 11.19 -11.57 -10.77
CA HIS A 184 10.88 -10.14 -10.71
C HIS A 184 12.05 -9.25 -10.24
N PHE A 185 13.02 -9.78 -9.50
CA PHE A 185 14.18 -8.98 -9.06
C PHE A 185 15.30 -9.02 -10.10
N HIS A 186 15.91 -7.86 -10.35
CA HIS A 186 17.07 -7.77 -11.24
C HIS A 186 18.37 -8.21 -10.55
N ALA A 187 19.38 -8.56 -11.35
CA ALA A 187 20.70 -8.94 -10.83
C ALA A 187 21.37 -7.84 -9.98
N SER A 188 21.02 -6.57 -10.19
CA SER A 188 21.50 -5.44 -9.39
C SER A 188 20.82 -5.31 -8.02
N GLN A 189 19.79 -6.11 -7.73
CA GLN A 189 18.96 -6.03 -6.52
C GLN A 189 19.14 -7.28 -5.64
N ILE A 190 20.40 -7.70 -5.49
CA ILE A 190 20.73 -8.98 -4.85
C ILE A 190 20.41 -8.99 -3.36
N ASP A 191 20.52 -7.84 -2.69
CA ASP A 191 20.25 -7.70 -1.26
C ASP A 191 18.74 -7.73 -1.00
N GLU A 192 17.96 -7.02 -1.82
CA GLU A 192 16.50 -7.02 -1.76
C GLU A 192 15.94 -8.42 -2.12
N LEU A 193 16.50 -9.08 -3.14
CA LEU A 193 16.16 -10.47 -3.48
C LEU A 193 16.48 -11.42 -2.32
N SER A 194 17.65 -11.27 -1.70
CA SER A 194 18.06 -12.11 -0.56
C SER A 194 17.12 -11.93 0.62
N PHE A 195 16.68 -10.69 0.87
CA PHE A 195 15.67 -10.38 1.88
C PHE A 195 14.31 -11.01 1.55
N ALA A 196 13.80 -10.82 0.33
CA ALA A 196 12.54 -11.42 -0.12
C ALA A 196 12.55 -12.96 0.00
N LEU A 197 13.63 -13.61 -0.42
CA LEU A 197 13.81 -15.06 -0.29
C LEU A 197 13.89 -15.53 1.17
N ARG A 198 14.39 -14.69 2.08
CA ARG A 198 14.33 -14.97 3.53
C ARG A 198 12.89 -14.94 4.04
N LEU A 199 12.10 -13.93 3.65
CA LEU A 199 10.69 -13.82 4.02
C LEU A 199 9.87 -15.02 3.52
N VAL A 200 10.07 -15.43 2.26
CA VAL A 200 9.41 -16.60 1.66
C VAL A 200 9.76 -17.89 2.40
N ARG A 201 11.02 -18.08 2.81
CA ARG A 201 11.45 -19.25 3.59
C ARG A 201 10.78 -19.32 4.97
N GLY A 202 10.48 -18.17 5.59
CA GLY A 202 9.79 -18.09 6.88
C GLY A 202 8.28 -18.34 6.82
N LYS A 203 7.68 -18.39 5.63
CA LYS A 203 6.22 -18.42 5.43
C LYS A 203 5.51 -19.53 6.17
N SER A 204 6.04 -20.75 6.13
CA SER A 204 5.42 -21.89 6.83
C SER A 204 5.41 -21.74 8.34
N SER A 205 6.42 -21.08 8.92
CA SER A 205 6.48 -20.86 10.38
C SER A 205 5.48 -19.83 10.91
N ARG A 206 4.82 -19.07 10.02
CA ARG A 206 3.82 -18.07 10.39
C ARG A 206 2.39 -18.61 10.37
N ILE A 207 2.17 -19.83 9.85
CA ILE A 207 0.86 -20.49 9.92
C ILE A 207 0.65 -20.93 11.37
N ALA A 208 -0.34 -20.33 12.05
CA ALA A 208 -0.66 -20.71 13.41
C ALA A 208 -1.21 -22.14 13.46
N ASP A 209 -0.79 -22.95 14.44
CA ASP A 209 -1.22 -24.34 14.61
C ASP A 209 -2.75 -24.52 14.72
N PHE A 210 -3.46 -23.46 15.10
CA PHE A 210 -4.93 -23.43 15.26
C PHE A 210 -5.66 -22.79 14.08
N SER A 211 -4.93 -22.33 13.05
CA SER A 211 -5.53 -21.78 11.85
C SER A 211 -6.02 -22.89 10.94
N PRO A 212 -7.20 -22.76 10.31
CA PRO A 212 -7.63 -23.68 9.26
C PRO A 212 -6.85 -23.48 7.95
N ASN A 213 -5.91 -22.53 7.90
CA ASN A 213 -5.23 -22.17 6.67
C ASN A 213 -4.12 -23.17 6.31
N GLU A 214 -4.12 -23.63 5.05
CA GLU A 214 -3.19 -24.65 4.56
C GLU A 214 -2.06 -24.08 3.69
N VAL A 215 -2.19 -22.85 3.17
CA VAL A 215 -1.23 -22.29 2.21
C VAL A 215 -0.30 -21.24 2.85
N THR A 216 -0.89 -20.22 3.48
CA THR A 216 -0.17 -19.17 4.22
C THR A 216 -0.98 -18.81 5.46
N CYS A 217 -0.45 -17.94 6.34
CA CYS A 217 -1.21 -17.47 7.49
C CYS A 217 -2.49 -16.68 7.09
N PHE A 218 -2.63 -16.24 5.83
CA PHE A 218 -3.78 -15.49 5.31
C PHE A 218 -4.59 -16.22 4.24
N ILE A 219 -4.13 -17.37 3.73
CA ILE A 219 -4.76 -18.06 2.60
C ILE A 219 -5.14 -19.47 3.01
N ALA A 220 -6.45 -19.73 2.99
CA ALA A 220 -7.01 -20.99 3.47
C ALA A 220 -6.62 -22.17 2.57
N ASP A 221 -6.77 -22.01 1.25
CA ASP A 221 -6.63 -23.09 0.29
C ASP A 221 -6.00 -22.65 -1.03
N HIS A 222 -5.66 -23.63 -1.88
CA HIS A 222 -5.05 -23.38 -3.18
C HIS A 222 -5.96 -22.66 -4.18
N GLN A 223 -7.29 -22.77 -4.05
CA GLN A 223 -8.21 -22.07 -4.93
C GLN A 223 -8.15 -20.57 -4.65
N GLU A 224 -8.12 -20.17 -3.38
CA GLU A 224 -7.89 -18.79 -2.99
C GLU A 224 -6.52 -18.29 -3.44
N ALA A 225 -5.46 -19.09 -3.27
CA ALA A 225 -4.11 -18.76 -3.74
C ALA A 225 -4.05 -18.48 -5.25
N GLN A 226 -4.84 -19.19 -6.06
CA GLN A 226 -4.94 -18.93 -7.50
C GLN A 226 -5.83 -17.72 -7.82
N ARG A 227 -6.86 -17.47 -7.01
CA ARG A 227 -7.79 -16.35 -7.17
C ARG A 227 -7.08 -15.02 -6.94
N ILE A 228 -6.35 -14.87 -5.83
CA ILE A 228 -5.68 -13.62 -5.46
C ILE A 228 -4.62 -13.18 -6.49
N ARG A 229 -3.98 -14.11 -7.20
CA ARG A 229 -3.07 -13.79 -8.32
C ARG A 229 -3.75 -13.15 -9.53
N LYS A 230 -5.09 -13.03 -9.53
CA LYS A 230 -5.88 -12.33 -10.56
C LYS A 230 -6.31 -10.92 -10.13
N ILE A 231 -5.88 -10.45 -8.96
CA ILE A 231 -6.08 -9.06 -8.54
C ILE A 231 -5.33 -8.15 -9.53
N PRO A 232 -5.95 -7.07 -10.03
CA PRO A 232 -5.29 -6.14 -10.95
C PRO A 232 -3.95 -5.63 -10.39
N GLY A 233 -2.97 -5.42 -11.26
CA GLY A 233 -1.64 -4.95 -10.85
C GLY A 233 -0.71 -6.02 -10.27
N PHE A 234 -1.17 -7.26 -10.05
CA PHE A 234 -0.29 -8.35 -9.57
C PHE A 234 0.72 -8.82 -10.62
N SER A 235 0.28 -8.96 -11.88
CA SER A 235 1.07 -9.49 -13.00
C SER A 235 2.10 -8.49 -13.54
#